data_AF-A0A0B7MD62-F1
#
_entry.id   AF-A0A0B7MD62-F1
#
_cell.length_a   1.000
_cell.length_b   1.000
_cell.length_c   1.000
_cell.angle_alpha   90.00
_cell.angle_beta   90.00
_cell.angle_gamma   90.00
#
_symmetry.space_group_name_H-M   'P 1'
#
loop_
_entity.id
_entity.type
_entity.pdbx_description
1 polymer ?
#
loop_
_entity_poly.entity_id
_entity_poly.type
_entity_poly.pdbx_seq_one_letter_code
_entity_poly.pdbx_strand_id
1 'polypeptide(L)' 'MRICRQCQCKMVEGLDVKVDSAGYGITIAAGTGIFANRIEKPKVAICPKCGEISLYIENIDKIPKKR' A
#
# COMPACT_ATOMS: atom_id res chain seq x y z
N MET A 1 -10.17 -5.61 5.89
CA MET A 1 -11.42 -5.14 5.27
C MET A 1 -11.53 -3.63 5.32
N ARG A 2 -11.07 -2.96 4.27
CA ARG A 2 -11.19 -1.52 4.06
C ARG A 2 -12.56 -1.12 3.52
N ILE A 3 -13.01 0.05 3.93
CA ILE A 3 -14.22 0.70 3.46
C ILE A 3 -13.83 1.95 2.68
N CYS A 4 -14.40 2.10 1.47
CA CYS A 4 -14.25 3.30 0.66
C CYS A 4 -14.91 4.49 1.36
N ARG A 5 -14.17 5.60 1.53
CA ARG A 5 -14.69 6.77 2.26
C ARG A 5 -15.77 7.51 1.48
N GLN A 6 -15.72 7.45 0.15
CA GLN A 6 -16.70 8.09 -0.72
C GLN A 6 -18.00 7.28 -0.86
N CYS A 7 -17.90 5.97 -1.06
CA CYS A 7 -19.06 5.11 -1.35
C CYS A 7 -19.55 4.28 -0.16
N GLN A 8 -18.83 4.30 0.97
CA GLN A 8 -19.14 3.54 2.18
C GLN A 8 -19.36 2.04 1.92
N CYS A 9 -18.62 1.47 0.97
CA CYS A 9 -18.70 0.06 0.61
C CYS A 9 -17.37 -0.67 0.82
N LYS A 10 -17.44 -2.00 0.93
CA LYS A 10 -16.25 -2.86 0.99
C LYS A 10 -15.40 -2.68 -0.26
N MET A 11 -14.10 -2.49 -0.05
CA MET A 11 -13.12 -2.41 -1.13
C MET A 11 -12.61 -3.81 -1.49
N VAL A 12 -12.20 -3.99 -2.75
CA VAL A 12 -11.55 -5.22 -3.23
C VAL A 12 -10.09 -5.18 -2.79
N GLU A 13 -9.69 -6.15 -1.95
CA GLU A 13 -8.32 -6.32 -1.45
C GLU A 13 -7.57 -7.41 -2.24
N GLY A 14 -6.26 -7.57 -1.98
CA GLY A 14 -5.43 -8.59 -2.65
C GLY A 14 -4.83 -8.16 -3.99
N LEU A 15 -4.88 -6.85 -4.27
CA LEU A 15 -4.29 -6.24 -5.45
C LEU A 15 -2.87 -5.74 -5.13
N ASP A 16 -2.03 -5.63 -6.16
CA ASP A 16 -0.62 -5.21 -6.04
C ASP A 16 -0.33 -4.06 -7.02
N VAL A 17 0.59 -3.16 -6.67
CA VAL A 17 1.06 -2.10 -7.58
C VAL A 17 2.33 -2.58 -8.27
N LYS A 18 2.27 -2.70 -9.59
CA LYS A 18 3.39 -3.09 -10.43
C LYS A 18 3.79 -1.95 -11.35
N VAL A 19 5.06 -1.92 -11.72
CA VAL A 19 5.56 -1.05 -12.78
C VAL A 19 5.41 -1.80 -14.09
N ASP A 20 4.72 -1.21 -15.07
CA ASP A 20 4.48 -1.88 -16.35
C ASP A 20 5.78 -2.24 -17.07
N SER A 21 5.79 -3.42 -17.68
CA SER A 21 6.96 -4.02 -18.37
C SER A 21 8.19 -4.30 -17.49
N ALA A 22 8.09 -4.11 -16.17
CA ALA A 22 9.14 -4.41 -15.22
C ALA A 22 8.65 -5.40 -14.15
N GLY A 23 9.45 -6.42 -13.83
CA GLY A 23 9.15 -7.36 -12.74
C GLY A 23 9.31 -6.77 -11.33
N TYR A 24 9.50 -5.45 -11.23
CA TYR A 24 9.75 -4.74 -9.97
C TYR A 24 8.45 -4.19 -9.40
N GLY A 25 8.30 -4.28 -8.07
CA GLY A 25 7.19 -3.69 -7.33
C GLY A 25 7.66 -2.52 -6.46
N ILE A 26 6.71 -1.70 -5.99
CA ILE A 26 7.00 -0.61 -5.06
C ILE A 26 7.20 -1.17 -3.65
N THR A 27 8.20 -0.71 -2.92
CA THR A 27 8.46 -1.09 -1.52
C THR A 27 8.62 0.16 -0.67
N ILE A 28 7.98 0.21 0.49
CA ILE A 28 8.18 1.30 1.45
C ILE A 28 9.45 1.04 2.25
N ALA A 29 10.27 2.08 2.46
CA ALA A 29 11.50 2.01 3.23
C ALA A 29 11.55 3.06 4.35
N ALA A 30 12.22 2.73 5.44
CA ALA A 30 12.53 3.61 6.56
C ALA A 30 13.85 4.36 6.27
N GLY A 31 13.74 5.60 5.82
CA GLY A 31 14.88 6.47 5.50
C GLY A 31 15.05 6.71 4.00
N THR A 32 16.05 7.51 3.66
CA THR A 32 16.39 7.86 2.28
C THR A 32 17.73 7.23 1.91
N GLY A 33 17.88 6.79 0.66
CA GLY A 33 19.12 6.18 0.15
C GLY A 33 19.03 4.68 -0.15
N ILE A 34 20.09 4.15 -0.77
CA ILE A 34 20.13 2.79 -1.34
C ILE A 34 20.10 1.70 -0.25
N PHE A 35 20.60 2.03 0.96
CA PHE A 35 20.66 1.13 2.12
C PHE A 35 19.51 1.36 3.12
N ALA A 36 18.47 2.11 2.74
CA ALA A 36 17.33 2.32 3.62
C ALA A 36 16.64 0.98 3.95
N ASN A 37 16.27 0.80 5.22
CA ASN A 37 15.65 -0.44 5.68
C ASN A 37 14.27 -0.60 5.03
N ARG A 38 14.11 -1.66 4.24
CA ARG A 38 12.84 -1.97 3.57
C ARG A 38 11.83 -2.47 4.60
N ILE A 39 10.66 -1.82 4.65
CA ILE A 39 9.59 -2.14 5.59
C ILE A 39 8.75 -3.28 5.02
N GLU A 40 7.94 -2.99 3.99
CA GLU A 40 7.16 -3.96 3.22
C GLU A 40 6.59 -3.34 1.95
N LYS A 41 6.00 -4.18 1.10
CA LYS A 41 5.30 -3.75 -0.10
C LYS A 41 3.92 -3.18 0.23
N PRO A 42 3.49 -2.15 -0.53
CA PRO A 42 2.12 -1.79 -0.79
C PRO A 42 1.08 -2.87 -0.66
N LYS A 43 0.13 -2.85 0.27
CA LYS A 43 -1.15 -3.49 -0.02
C LYS A 43 -2.08 -2.49 -0.68
N VAL A 44 -2.88 -2.99 -1.63
CA VAL A 44 -3.82 -2.18 -2.39
C VAL A 44 -5.24 -2.66 -2.13
N ALA A 45 -6.14 -1.71 -1.91
CA ALA A 45 -7.57 -1.93 -1.97
C ALA A 45 -8.21 -0.95 -2.96
N ILE A 46 -9.14 -1.40 -3.79
CA ILE A 46 -9.82 -0.56 -4.77
C ILE A 46 -11.33 -0.58 -4.53
N CYS A 47 -11.96 0.60 -4.59
CA CYS A 47 -13.42 0.70 -4.53
C CYS A 47 -14.02 0.22 -5.86
N PRO A 48 -14.90 -0.81 -5.85
CA PRO A 48 -15.50 -1.31 -7.09
C PRO A 48 -16.55 -0.37 -7.69
N LYS A 49 -16.96 0.69 -6.97
CA LYS A 49 -17.98 1.65 -7.42
C LYS A 49 -17.40 2.91 -8.05
N CYS A 50 -16.40 3.51 -7.39
CA CYS A 50 -15.82 4.79 -7.81
C CYS A 50 -14.35 4.72 -8.24
N GLY A 51 -13.71 3.56 -8.10
CA GLY A 51 -12.29 3.38 -8.48
C GLY A 51 -11.29 4.00 -7.51
N GLU A 52 -11.71 4.50 -6.33
CA GLU A 52 -10.79 5.00 -5.31
C GLU A 52 -9.76 3.92 -4.93
N ILE A 53 -8.48 4.27 -5.01
CA ILE A 53 -7.35 3.39 -4.70
C ILE A 53 -6.82 3.76 -3.32
N SER A 54 -6.77 2.77 -2.43
CA SER A 54 -6.17 2.89 -1.10
C SER A 54 -4.89 2.06 -1.03
N LEU A 55 -3.76 2.74 -0.83
CA LEU A 55 -2.46 2.12 -0.57
C LEU A 55 -2.18 2.10 0.93
N TYR A 56 -1.71 0.97 1.45
CA TYR A 56 -1.49 0.83 2.88
C TYR A 56 -0.44 -0.22 3.26
N ILE A 57 0.02 -0.10 4.50
CA ILE A 57 0.89 -1.05 5.18
C ILE A 57 0.02 -1.86 6.14
N GLU A 58 0.15 -3.18 6.11
CA GLU A 58 -0.63 -4.06 6.97
C GLU A 58 0.01 -4.17 8.35
N ASN A 59 1.34 -4.28 8.40
CA ASN A 59 2.07 -4.35 9.64
C ASN A 59 2.64 -2.98 10.03
N ILE A 60 1.82 -2.19 10.73
CA ILE A 60 2.16 -0.84 11.19
C ILE A 60 3.33 -0.84 12.19
N ASP A 61 3.60 -1.95 12.88
CA ASP A 61 4.67 -2.03 13.86
C ASP A 61 6.07 -1.97 13.24
N LYS A 62 6.19 -2.26 11.94
CA LYS A 62 7.43 -2.07 11.20
C LYS A 62 7.71 -0.62 10.83
N ILE A 63 6.74 0.28 10.99
CA ILE A 63 6.93 1.70 10.71
C ILE A 63 7.70 2.33 11.88
N PRO A 64 8.85 2.99 11.63
CA PRO A 64 9.59 3.65 12.69
C PRO A 64 8.75 4.75 13.32
N LYS A 65 8.41 4.59 14.60
CA LYS A 65 7.71 5.60 15.39
C LYS A 65 8.74 6.62 15.86
N LYS A 66 8.73 7.84 15.30
CA LYS A 66 9.41 8.98 15.95
C LYS A 66 8.63 9.27 17.23
N ARG A 67 9.26 9.00 18.38
CA ARG A 67 8.84 9.53 19.68
C ARG A 67 9.23 10.98 19.78
#